data_AF-A0A9E0UMF7-F1
#
_entry.id   AF-A0A9E0UMF7-F1
#
_cell.length_a   1.000
_cell.length_b   1.000
_cell.length_c   1.000
_cell.angle_alpha   90.00
_cell.angle_beta   90.00
_cell.angle_gamma   90.00
#
_symmetry.space_group_name_H-M   'P 1'
#
loop_
_entity.id
_entity.type
_entity.pdbx_description
1 polymer ?
#
loop_
_entity_poly.entity_id
_entity_poly.type
_entity_poly.pdbx_seq_one_letter_code
_entity_poly.pdbx_strand_id
1 'polypeptide(L)' 'MAKVQSFADKANKKKQGDLIVMCPDTGKETKIVNVRLVDAIPNGKGSFRFLDRNQRVYESTYKPYKG' A
#
# COMPACT_ATOMS: atom_id res chain seq x y z
N MET A 1 -8.42 28.08 -30.48
CA MET A 1 -7.84 26.71 -30.58
C MET A 1 -7.61 26.19 -29.17
N ALA A 2 -8.56 25.44 -28.61
CA ALA A 2 -8.44 24.88 -27.27
C ALA A 2 -7.41 23.74 -27.31
N LYS A 3 -6.31 23.89 -26.59
CA LYS A 3 -5.24 22.90 -26.47
C LYS A 3 -5.80 21.69 -25.73
N VAL A 4 -6.30 20.71 -26.48
CA VAL A 4 -6.80 19.44 -25.95
C VAL A 4 -5.61 18.73 -25.29
N GLN A 5 -5.52 18.81 -23.96
CA GLN A 5 -4.58 18.00 -23.18
C GLN A 5 -4.94 16.54 -23.42
N SER A 6 -4.10 15.85 -24.18
CA SER A 6 -4.23 14.40 -24.40
C SER A 6 -4.23 13.68 -23.06
N PHE A 7 -5.16 12.74 -22.90
CA PHE A 7 -5.31 11.89 -21.72
C PHE A 7 -4.01 11.13 -21.33
N ALA A 8 -3.05 11.01 -22.26
CA ALA A 8 -1.72 10.46 -22.03
C ALA A 8 -0.90 11.25 -21.00
N ASP A 9 -1.02 12.59 -20.95
CA ASP A 9 -0.30 13.43 -19.97
C ASP A 9 -0.83 13.25 -18.53
N LYS A 10 -2.06 12.75 -18.37
CA LYS A 10 -2.62 12.45 -17.04
C LYS A 10 -2.14 11.10 -16.49
N ALA A 11 -1.73 10.17 -17.34
CA ALA A 11 -1.25 8.86 -16.89
C ALA A 11 0.18 8.91 -16.33
N ASN A 12 1.05 9.76 -16.89
CA ASN A 12 2.44 9.91 -16.42
C ASN A 12 2.58 10.64 -15.08
N LYS A 13 1.54 11.37 -14.62
CA LYS A 13 1.45 11.92 -13.25
C LYS A 13 1.02 10.90 -12.20
N LYS A 14 0.83 9.64 -12.59
CA LYS A 14 0.56 8.52 -11.67
C LYS A 14 1.73 7.55 -11.58
N LYS A 15 2.96 8.03 -11.81
CA LYS A 15 4.11 7.47 -11.09
C LYS A 15 3.81 7.74 -9.62
N GLN A 16 3.18 6.77 -8.99
CA GLN A 16 3.02 6.66 -7.55
C GLN A 16 4.43 6.70 -7.01
N GLY A 17 4.93 7.93 -6.78
CA GLY A 17 6.28 8.14 -6.32
C GLY A 17 6.46 7.25 -5.10
N ASP A 18 7.58 6.53 -5.06
CA ASP A 18 8.02 5.86 -3.84
C ASP A 18 7.81 6.87 -2.70
N LEU A 19 6.76 6.65 -1.91
CA LEU A 19 6.43 7.49 -0.76
C LEU A 19 7.47 7.11 0.28
N ILE A 20 8.63 7.75 0.18
CA ILE A 20 9.70 7.67 1.17
C ILE A 20 9.23 8.52 2.34
N VAL A 21 8.92 7.86 3.44
CA VAL A 21 8.48 8.46 4.69
C VAL A 21 9.48 8.10 5.78
N MET A 22 9.62 8.96 6.78
CA MET A 22 10.45 8.66 7.93
C MET A 22 9.68 7.70 8.85
N CYS A 23 10.26 6.54 9.16
CA CYS A 23 9.66 5.59 10.09
C CYS A 23 9.68 6.21 11.50
N PRO A 24 8.53 6.34 12.18
CA PRO A 24 8.48 6.96 13.51
C PRO A 24 9.23 6.15 14.57
N ASP A 25 9.41 4.83 14.36
CA ASP A 25 10.08 3.95 15.29
C ASP A 25 11.61 3.96 15.14
N THR A 26 12.12 4.07 13.91
CA THR A 26 13.55 3.93 13.63
C THR A 26 14.22 5.24 13.20
N GLY A 27 13.44 6.29 12.93
CA GLY A 27 13.92 7.57 12.40
C GLY A 27 14.53 7.47 11.00
N LYS A 28 14.44 6.31 10.36
CA LYS A 28 15.04 6.05 9.05
C LYS A 28 14.03 6.34 7.94
N GLU A 29 14.54 6.83 6.81
CA GLU A 29 13.78 6.90 5.57
C GLU A 29 13.41 5.49 5.13
N THR A 30 12.12 5.24 4.93
CA THR A 30 11.58 3.94 4.54
C THR A 30 10.52 4.13 3.48
N LYS A 31 10.42 3.19 2.55
CA LYS A 31 9.37 3.22 1.55
C LYS A 31 8.07 2.67 2.14
N ILE A 32 6.94 3.22 1.69
CA ILE A 32 5.63 2.61 1.91
C ILE A 32 5.43 1.53 0.85
N VAL A 33 5.27 0.29 1.29
CA VAL A 33 4.94 -0.84 0.42
C VAL A 33 3.52 -1.30 0.69
N ASN A 34 2.82 -1.73 -0.36
CA ASN A 34 1.48 -2.29 -0.24
C ASN A 34 1.60 -3.81 -0.20
N VAL A 35 1.24 -4.42 0.92
CA VAL A 35 1.33 -5.87 1.14
C VAL A 35 -0.06 -6.49 1.13
N ARG A 36 -0.14 -7.72 0.62
CA ARG A 36 -1.31 -8.59 0.73
C ARG A 36 -1.17 -9.43 1.99
N LEU A 37 -2.05 -9.24 2.95
CA LEU A 37 -2.18 -10.07 4.14
C LEU A 37 -3.30 -11.07 3.92
N VAL A 38 -3.01 -12.35 4.11
CA VAL A 38 -3.99 -13.44 4.02
C VAL A 38 -4.17 -14.01 5.41
N ASP A 39 -5.26 -13.63 6.07
CA ASP A 39 -5.60 -14.13 7.40
C ASP A 39 -6.52 -15.35 7.27
N ALA A 40 -6.19 -16.43 7.98
CA ALA A 40 -7.05 -17.61 8.09
C ALA A 40 -7.95 -17.49 9.32
N ILE A 41 -9.24 -17.31 9.11
CA ILE A 41 -10.24 -17.19 10.18
C ILE A 41 -10.94 -18.54 10.35
N PRO A 42 -10.87 -19.17 11.52
CA PRO A 42 -11.60 -20.40 11.79
C PRO A 42 -13.11 -20.09 11.79
N ASN A 43 -13.84 -20.78 10.94
CA ASN A 43 -15.29 -20.76 10.91
C ASN A 43 -15.77 -21.97 11.73
N GLY A 44 -16.72 -21.75 12.64
CA GLY A 44 -17.12 -22.70 13.72
C GLY A 44 -17.61 -24.10 13.30
N LYS A 45 -17.53 -24.45 12.01
CA LYS A 45 -17.80 -25.78 11.45
C LYS A 45 -16.52 -26.47 10.93
N GLY A 46 -15.34 -26.13 11.44
CA GLY A 46 -14.07 -26.74 11.04
C GLY A 46 -13.56 -26.32 9.64
N SER A 47 -14.11 -25.25 9.07
CA SER A 47 -13.64 -24.66 7.81
C SER A 47 -12.84 -23.39 8.08
N PHE A 48 -11.87 -23.06 7.23
CA PHE A 48 -11.15 -21.79 7.30
C PHE A 48 -11.69 -20.85 6.23
N ARG A 49 -11.95 -19.60 6.61
CA ARG A 49 -12.20 -18.50 5.68
C ARG A 49 -10.93 -17.69 5.55
N PHE A 50 -10.44 -17.51 4.33
CA PHE A 50 -9.27 -16.68 4.07
C PHE A 50 -9.73 -15.25 3.76
N LEU A 51 -9.25 -14.30 4.54
CA LEU A 51 -9.53 -12.88 4.33
C LEU A 51 -8.29 -12.23 3.71
N ASP A 52 -8.43 -11.81 2.45
CA ASP A 52 -7.40 -11.07 1.73
C ASP A 52 -7.55 -9.57 2.05
N ARG A 53 -6.52 -8.97 2.65
CA ARG A 53 -6.48 -7.55 2.99
C ARG A 53 -5.25 -6.90 2.39
N ASN A 54 -5.47 -5.84 1.61
CA ASN A 54 -4.38 -4.98 1.15
C ASN A 54 -4.08 -3.94 2.24
N GLN A 55 -2.84 -3.94 2.74
CA GLN A 55 -2.40 -3.02 3.79
C GLN A 55 -1.11 -2.31 3.36
N ARG A 56 -1.04 -1.00 3.62
CA ARG A 56 0.20 -0.24 3.47
C ARG A 56 1.05 -0.41 4.72
N VAL A 57 2.32 -0.75 4.55
CA VAL A 57 3.27 -0.93 5.65
C VAL A 57 4.57 -0.20 5.36
N TYR A 58 5.29 0.13 6.41
CA TYR A 58 6.68 0.59 6.28
C TYR A 58 7.56 -0.60 5.88
N GLU A 59 8.36 -0.48 4.83
CA GLU A 59 9.29 -1.53 4.38
C GLU A 59 10.24 -2.00 5.49
N SER A 60 10.75 -1.05 6.30
CA SER A 60 11.75 -1.34 7.33
C SER A 60 11.22 -2.12 8.54
N THR A 61 9.93 -2.01 8.87
CA THR A 61 9.36 -2.62 10.09
C THR A 61 8.14 -3.49 9.83
N TYR A 62 7.62 -3.51 8.61
CA TYR A 62 6.34 -4.13 8.22
C TYR A 62 5.15 -3.70 9.09
N LYS A 63 5.31 -2.65 9.89
CA LYS A 63 4.22 -2.10 10.71
C LYS A 63 3.22 -1.38 9.81
N PRO A 64 1.91 -1.43 10.14
CA PRO A 64 0.90 -0.67 9.44
C PRO A 64 1.27 0.81 9.35
N TYR A 65 1.22 1.35 8.14
CA TYR A 65 1.29 2.79 7.92
C TYR A 65 0.00 3.43 8.44
N LYS A 66 0.08 4.08 9.61
CA LYS A 66 -0.97 4.92 10.19
C LYS A 66 -0.79 6.35 9.67
N GLY A 67 -1.08 6.56 8.39
CA GLY A 67 -1.09 7.89 7.78
C GLY A 67 -2.18 8.78 8.35
#